data_AF-W2PFS3-F1
#
_entry.id   AF-W2PFS3-F1
#
_cell.length_a   1.000
_cell.length_b   1.000
_cell.length_c   1.000
_cell.angle_alpha   90.00
_cell.angle_beta   90.00
_cell.angle_gamma   90.00
#
_symmetry.space_group_name_H-M   'P 1'
#
loop_
_entity.id
_entity.type
_entity.pdbx_description
1 polymer ?
#
loop_
_entity_poly.entity_id
_entity_poly.type
_entity_poly.pdbx_seq_one_letter_code
_entity_poly.pdbx_strand_id
1 'polypeptide(L)'
;MYDVYVSLGSKHRSGGGSEKAEMIRAVEAYRHPLYQLSADLTTLTHDVALLKLETPSKIQPARLASADGSDNKPGMMATTLGWGLVNNETDSETLQAVDVEIITNKKCAKMYADAGEESTVDDSVICAGHGNGKDSCSGDSGGPLLVRNVVVGVVSSGPDVCGVLPGAYARVSNAIGFLSDIQNGGSTGDITELLTAGRTDVIDAVYAEMQDRANQQSE
;
A
#
# COMPACT_ATOMS: atom_id res chain seq x y z
N MET A 1 -18.72 -7.83 -15.97
CA MET A 1 -18.71 -6.65 -15.09
C MET A 1 -18.47 -7.18 -13.70
N TYR A 2 -17.30 -6.90 -13.14
CA TYR A 2 -16.97 -7.29 -11.77
C TYR A 2 -17.23 -6.08 -10.89
N ASP A 3 -17.88 -6.26 -9.75
CA ASP A 3 -17.93 -5.20 -8.72
C ASP A 3 -16.82 -5.47 -7.72
N VAL A 4 -16.13 -4.42 -7.29
CA VAL A 4 -15.14 -4.48 -6.19
C VAL A 4 -15.86 -4.24 -4.87
N TYR A 5 -15.66 -5.13 -3.90
CA TYR A 5 -16.17 -5.00 -2.54
C TYR A 5 -15.02 -4.90 -1.55
N VAL A 6 -15.18 -4.05 -0.54
CA VAL A 6 -14.25 -3.92 0.59
C VAL A 6 -14.87 -4.64 1.79
N SER A 7 -14.12 -5.57 2.37
CA SER A 7 -14.47 -6.22 3.63
C SER A 7 -13.80 -5.50 4.81
N LEU A 8 -14.59 -5.10 5.80
CA LEU A 8 -14.13 -4.34 6.97
C LEU A 8 -14.46 -5.11 8.25
N GLY A 9 -13.56 -5.08 9.23
CA GLY A 9 -13.78 -5.72 10.54
C GLY A 9 -13.69 -7.25 10.54
N SER A 10 -13.19 -7.83 9.46
CA SER A 10 -13.00 -9.26 9.28
C SER A 10 -11.81 -9.80 10.05
N LYS A 11 -11.94 -11.03 10.55
CA LYS A 11 -10.83 -11.78 11.14
C LYS A 11 -10.22 -12.76 10.14
N HIS A 12 -11.02 -13.22 9.18
CA HIS A 12 -10.60 -14.18 8.17
C HIS A 12 -10.42 -13.54 6.80
N ARG A 13 -9.47 -14.08 6.04
CA ARG A 13 -9.12 -13.62 4.69
C ARG A 13 -10.31 -13.60 3.73
N SER A 14 -11.25 -14.53 3.89
CA SER A 14 -12.48 -14.63 3.11
C SER A 14 -13.49 -13.51 3.33
N GLY A 15 -13.21 -12.55 4.22
CA GLY A 15 -14.07 -11.39 4.46
C GLY A 15 -15.15 -11.62 5.52
N GLY A 16 -14.85 -12.41 6.57
CA GLY A 16 -15.79 -12.69 7.66
C GLY A 16 -15.17 -13.20 8.96
N GLY A 17 -15.98 -13.94 9.72
CA GLY A 17 -15.66 -14.51 11.03
C GLY A 17 -15.45 -13.49 12.15
N SER A 18 -16.12 -12.36 12.03
CA SER A 18 -16.39 -11.39 13.09
C SER A 18 -17.86 -10.98 12.97
N GLU A 19 -18.59 -10.87 14.08
CA GLU A 19 -19.99 -10.41 14.08
C GLU A 19 -20.15 -8.96 13.60
N LYS A 20 -19.04 -8.20 13.58
CA LYS A 20 -19.00 -6.81 13.14
C LYS A 20 -18.50 -6.65 11.70
N ALA A 21 -18.27 -7.75 10.98
CA ALA A 21 -17.76 -7.68 9.62
C ALA A 21 -18.79 -7.02 8.69
N GLU A 22 -18.32 -6.10 7.85
CA GLU A 22 -19.11 -5.41 6.84
C GLU A 22 -18.51 -5.70 5.46
N MET A 23 -19.36 -5.77 4.44
CA MET A 23 -18.95 -5.86 3.05
C MET A 23 -19.67 -4.75 2.29
N ILE A 24 -18.89 -3.79 1.77
CA ILE A 24 -19.43 -2.57 1.15
C ILE A 24 -18.79 -2.42 -0.23
N ARG A 25 -19.62 -2.11 -1.25
CA ARG A 25 -19.14 -1.91 -2.61
C ARG A 25 -18.28 -0.65 -2.70
N ALA A 26 -17.19 -0.70 -3.46
CA ALA A 26 -16.44 0.49 -3.87
C ALA A 26 -17.11 1.11 -5.10
N VAL A 27 -17.35 2.42 -5.07
CA VAL A 27 -18.08 3.14 -6.13
C VAL A 27 -17.24 4.15 -6.88
N GLU A 28 -16.16 4.65 -6.27
CA GLU A 28 -15.17 5.52 -6.91
C GLU A 28 -13.77 5.07 -6.48
N ALA A 29 -12.80 5.23 -7.37
CA ALA A 29 -11.40 4.92 -7.10
C ALA A 29 -10.50 6.04 -7.61
N TYR A 30 -9.50 6.39 -6.80
CA TYR A 30 -8.53 7.43 -7.09
C TYR A 30 -7.14 6.91 -6.83
N ARG A 31 -6.24 7.05 -7.80
CA ARG A 31 -4.82 6.70 -7.66
C ARG A 31 -4.00 7.98 -7.56
N HIS A 32 -2.97 7.98 -6.71
CA HIS A 32 -2.11 9.14 -6.59
C HIS A 32 -1.57 9.56 -7.99
N PRO A 33 -1.67 10.83 -8.40
CA PRO A 33 -1.36 11.26 -9.77
C PRO A 33 0.13 11.11 -10.12
N LEU A 34 0.99 11.16 -9.10
CA LEU A 34 2.43 10.93 -9.25
C LEU A 34 2.82 9.46 -9.08
N TYR A 35 1.86 8.54 -8.92
CA TYR A 35 2.17 7.12 -8.95
C TYR A 35 2.82 6.77 -10.29
N GLN A 36 3.93 6.06 -10.21
CA GLN A 36 4.66 5.56 -11.36
C GLN A 36 4.72 4.05 -11.24
N LEU A 37 4.31 3.36 -12.30
CA LEU A 37 4.53 1.94 -12.46
C LEU A 37 5.66 1.78 -13.47
N SER A 38 6.82 1.30 -13.04
CA SER A 38 7.89 0.92 -13.95
C SER A 38 7.71 -0.53 -14.41
N ALA A 39 8.19 -0.86 -15.62
CA ALA A 39 8.00 -2.19 -16.20
C ALA A 39 8.72 -3.32 -15.46
N ASP A 40 9.72 -2.96 -14.67
CA ASP A 40 10.50 -3.82 -13.79
C ASP A 40 10.00 -3.77 -12.33
N LEU A 41 8.97 -2.98 -12.02
CA LEU A 41 8.43 -2.74 -10.67
C LEU A 41 9.47 -2.21 -9.66
N THR A 42 10.63 -1.73 -10.11
CA THR A 42 11.70 -1.18 -9.26
C THR A 42 11.38 0.23 -8.74
N THR A 43 10.46 0.92 -9.40
CA THR A 43 10.06 2.31 -9.08
C THR A 43 8.60 2.36 -8.68
N LEU A 44 8.30 1.89 -7.46
CA LEU A 44 6.97 2.00 -6.84
C LEU A 44 6.95 3.19 -5.86
N THR A 45 6.87 4.39 -6.43
CA THR A 45 6.78 5.65 -5.67
C THR A 45 5.34 6.16 -5.67
N HIS A 46 4.95 6.85 -4.60
CA HIS A 46 3.58 7.36 -4.41
C HIS A 46 2.49 6.28 -4.56
N ASP A 47 2.78 5.04 -4.14
CA ASP A 47 1.89 3.88 -4.26
C ASP A 47 0.73 3.94 -3.25
N VAL A 48 -0.17 4.91 -3.44
CA VAL A 48 -1.35 5.15 -2.62
C VAL A 48 -2.55 5.34 -3.52
N ALA A 49 -3.65 4.70 -3.16
CA ALA A 49 -4.96 4.88 -3.79
C ALA A 49 -6.05 5.02 -2.72
N LEU A 50 -7.19 5.60 -3.11
CA LEU A 50 -8.38 5.77 -2.29
C LEU A 50 -9.56 5.08 -2.97
N LEU A 51 -10.30 4.27 -2.20
CA LEU A 51 -11.59 3.71 -2.60
C LEU A 51 -12.70 4.40 -1.82
N LYS A 52 -13.68 4.95 -2.53
CA LYS A 52 -14.89 5.47 -1.91
C LYS A 52 -15.93 4.38 -1.81
N LEU A 53 -16.43 4.17 -0.61
CA LEU A 53 -17.46 3.17 -0.34
C LEU A 53 -18.85 3.71 -0.71
N GLU A 54 -19.72 2.83 -1.19
CA GLU A 54 -21.11 3.15 -1.52
C GLU A 54 -21.90 3.69 -0.32
N THR A 55 -21.56 3.19 0.88
CA THR A 55 -22.14 3.65 2.14
C THR A 55 -21.06 3.81 3.21
N PRO A 56 -21.23 4.74 4.17
CA PRO A 56 -20.32 4.84 5.30
C PRO A 56 -20.30 3.57 6.14
N SER A 57 -19.10 3.10 6.52
CA SER A 57 -18.94 1.98 7.46
C SER A 57 -19.28 2.39 8.89
N LYS A 58 -19.73 1.44 9.72
CA LYS A 58 -19.93 1.65 11.16
C LYS A 58 -18.66 1.41 11.97
N ILE A 59 -17.61 0.89 11.33
CA ILE A 59 -16.32 0.62 11.96
C ILE A 59 -15.54 1.93 12.05
N GLN A 60 -15.02 2.23 13.24
CA GLN A 60 -14.19 3.41 13.47
C GLN A 60 -12.88 3.28 12.68
N PRO A 61 -12.58 4.21 11.75
CA PRO A 61 -11.32 4.18 11.02
C PRO A 61 -10.13 4.53 11.92
N ALA A 62 -8.96 3.99 11.56
CA ALA A 62 -7.67 4.46 12.05
C ALA A 62 -7.42 5.90 11.59
N ARG A 63 -6.54 6.61 12.30
CA ARG A 63 -6.16 7.97 11.91
C ARG A 63 -5.10 7.92 10.81
N LEU A 64 -5.10 8.90 9.91
CA LEU A 64 -3.98 9.10 8.99
C LEU A 64 -2.86 9.87 9.68
N ALA A 65 -1.61 9.62 9.25
CA ALA A 65 -0.45 10.36 9.72
C ALA A 65 -0.54 11.86 9.39
N SER A 66 0.06 12.67 10.25
CA SER A 66 0.20 14.11 10.02
C SER A 66 1.18 14.39 8.88
N ALA A 67 0.89 15.41 8.07
CA ALA A 67 1.71 15.78 6.91
C ALA A 67 3.14 16.24 7.29
N ASP A 68 3.35 16.69 8.52
CA ASP A 68 4.67 17.09 9.07
C ASP A 68 5.58 15.89 9.42
N GLY A 69 5.08 14.67 9.26
CA GLY A 69 5.79 13.44 9.56
C GLY A 69 6.11 13.27 11.06
N SER A 70 5.33 13.85 11.96
CA SER A 70 5.49 13.64 13.41
C SER A 70 5.29 12.17 13.81
N ASP A 71 4.45 11.46 13.07
CA ASP A 71 3.95 10.13 13.42
C ASP A 71 4.82 8.99 12.88
N ASN A 72 5.82 9.28 12.03
CA ASN A 72 6.59 8.28 11.29
C ASN A 72 8.11 8.46 11.40
N LYS A 73 8.59 8.88 12.58
CA LYS A 73 10.02 9.09 12.84
C LYS A 73 10.78 7.74 12.86
N PRO A 74 12.00 7.68 12.31
CA PRO A 74 12.87 6.52 12.46
C PRO A 74 13.08 6.13 13.94
N GLY A 75 13.16 4.83 14.21
CA GLY A 75 13.23 4.27 15.56
C GLY A 75 11.88 4.02 16.23
N MET A 76 10.78 4.49 15.64
CA MET A 76 9.45 4.14 16.12
C MET A 76 9.11 2.71 15.73
N MET A 77 8.58 1.93 16.68
CA MET A 77 7.97 0.64 16.40
C MET A 77 6.62 0.84 15.72
N ALA A 78 6.44 0.18 14.59
CA ALA A 78 5.22 0.11 13.84
C ALA A 78 4.75 -1.35 13.75
N THR A 79 3.44 -1.53 13.55
CA THR A 79 2.83 -2.84 13.36
C THR A 79 2.24 -2.90 11.96
N THR A 80 2.62 -3.92 11.18
CA THR A 80 1.93 -4.26 9.93
C THR A 80 1.05 -5.49 10.16
N LEU A 81 -0.06 -5.58 9.43
CA LEU A 81 -1.09 -6.60 9.63
C LEU A 81 -1.77 -7.00 8.33
N GLY A 82 -2.09 -8.28 8.22
CA GLY A 82 -2.71 -8.84 7.01
C GLY A 82 -2.83 -10.36 7.04
N TRP A 83 -3.09 -10.94 5.86
CA TRP A 83 -3.39 -12.36 5.65
C TRP A 83 -2.49 -12.99 4.58
N GLY A 84 -1.39 -12.33 4.24
CA GLY A 84 -0.37 -12.82 3.31
C GLY A 84 0.40 -14.01 3.86
N LEU A 85 1.50 -14.34 3.17
CA LEU A 85 2.31 -15.50 3.49
C LEU A 85 2.89 -15.43 4.91
N VAL A 86 2.74 -16.53 5.64
CA VAL A 86 3.47 -16.77 6.89
C VAL A 86 4.68 -17.64 6.58
N ASN A 87 5.85 -17.23 7.07
CA ASN A 87 7.13 -17.91 6.83
C ASN A 87 7.50 -18.11 5.34
N ASN A 88 6.99 -17.27 4.43
CA ASN A 88 7.16 -17.40 2.98
C ASN A 88 6.57 -18.68 2.37
N GLU A 89 5.58 -19.31 3.02
CA GLU A 89 5.02 -20.60 2.57
C GLU A 89 3.56 -20.48 2.15
N THR A 90 2.66 -20.22 3.10
CA THR A 90 1.22 -20.23 2.86
C THR A 90 0.55 -18.99 3.43
N ASP A 91 -0.45 -18.52 2.69
CA ASP A 91 -1.35 -17.45 3.13
C ASP A 91 -2.04 -17.81 4.44
N SER A 92 -2.22 -16.83 5.32
CA SER A 92 -2.94 -17.06 6.57
C SER A 92 -4.45 -16.89 6.40
N GLU A 93 -5.22 -17.86 6.87
CA GLU A 93 -6.67 -17.72 6.95
C GLU A 93 -7.11 -16.70 8.00
N THR A 94 -6.29 -16.43 9.01
CA THR A 94 -6.61 -15.51 10.12
C THR A 94 -5.63 -14.36 10.18
N LEU A 95 -6.10 -13.18 10.60
CA LEU A 95 -5.29 -11.96 10.59
C LEU A 95 -4.02 -12.14 11.42
N GLN A 96 -2.88 -11.84 10.81
CA GLN A 96 -1.57 -11.80 11.45
C GLN A 96 -1.14 -10.36 11.71
N ALA A 97 -0.19 -10.19 12.62
CA ALA A 97 0.44 -8.91 12.89
C ALA A 97 1.91 -9.12 13.28
N VAL A 98 2.77 -8.20 12.85
CA VAL A 98 4.19 -8.21 13.22
C VAL A 98 4.68 -6.78 13.46
N ASP A 99 5.52 -6.63 14.47
CA ASP A 99 6.18 -5.36 14.79
C ASP A 99 7.51 -5.22 14.06
N VAL A 100 7.66 -4.07 13.40
CA VAL A 100 8.85 -3.66 12.63
C VAL A 100 9.25 -2.24 13.01
N GLU A 101 10.55 -1.97 13.06
CA GLU A 101 11.07 -0.63 13.38
C GLU A 101 11.18 0.22 12.12
N ILE A 102 10.65 1.45 12.14
CA ILE A 102 10.82 2.41 11.04
C ILE A 102 12.30 2.79 10.93
N ILE A 103 12.85 2.73 9.72
CA ILE A 103 14.24 3.13 9.44
C ILE A 103 14.32 4.37 8.54
N THR A 104 15.49 4.99 8.50
CA THR A 104 15.73 6.09 7.57
C THR A 104 15.76 5.58 6.13
N ASN A 105 15.25 6.39 5.19
CA ASN A 105 15.31 6.10 3.76
C ASN A 105 16.75 5.86 3.29
N LYS A 106 17.72 6.63 3.81
CA LYS A 106 19.14 6.43 3.54
C LYS A 106 19.64 5.03 3.94
N LYS A 107 19.24 4.54 5.13
CA LYS A 107 19.62 3.19 5.59
C LYS A 107 18.94 2.14 4.71
N CYS A 108 17.67 2.32 4.40
CA CYS A 108 16.90 1.43 3.53
C CYS A 108 17.53 1.30 2.13
N ALA A 109 17.72 2.43 1.44
CA ALA A 109 18.36 2.48 0.12
C ALA A 109 19.73 1.81 0.12
N LYS A 110 20.54 2.03 1.18
CA LYS A 110 21.83 1.36 1.33
C LYS A 110 21.69 -0.16 1.45
N MET A 111 20.71 -0.66 2.21
CA MET A 111 20.52 -2.11 2.38
C MET A 111 20.10 -2.79 1.07
N TYR A 112 19.21 -2.16 0.30
CA TYR A 112 18.85 -2.62 -1.05
C TYR A 112 20.06 -2.63 -1.99
N ALA A 113 20.81 -1.52 -2.04
CA ALA A 113 22.00 -1.42 -2.88
C ALA A 113 23.10 -2.44 -2.50
N ASP A 114 23.32 -2.68 -1.19
CA ASP A 114 24.29 -3.66 -0.70
C ASP A 114 23.87 -5.10 -1.06
N ALA A 115 22.56 -5.36 -1.20
CA ALA A 115 22.01 -6.64 -1.65
C ALA A 115 21.98 -6.80 -3.18
N GLY A 116 22.32 -5.76 -3.94
CA GLY A 116 22.22 -5.76 -5.40
C GLY A 116 20.79 -5.70 -5.91
N GLU A 117 19.85 -5.22 -5.09
CA GLU A 117 18.45 -5.07 -5.46
C GLU A 117 18.13 -3.62 -5.85
N GLU A 118 17.51 -3.44 -7.00
CA GLU A 118 17.08 -2.13 -7.49
C GLU A 118 15.74 -1.75 -6.87
N SER A 119 15.76 -0.76 -5.96
CA SER A 119 14.55 -0.21 -5.36
C SER A 119 14.70 1.29 -5.16
N THR A 120 13.73 2.05 -5.68
CA THR A 120 13.68 3.50 -5.49
C THR A 120 13.13 3.82 -4.10
N VAL A 121 13.95 4.45 -3.25
CA VAL A 121 13.56 4.88 -1.90
C VAL A 121 13.65 6.41 -1.79
N ASP A 122 12.58 7.10 -2.17
CA ASP A 122 12.45 8.56 -2.10
C ASP A 122 11.54 9.01 -0.94
N ASP A 123 11.21 10.31 -0.87
CA ASP A 123 10.38 10.87 0.21
C ASP A 123 8.93 10.35 0.21
N SER A 124 8.45 9.76 -0.88
CA SER A 124 7.15 9.09 -0.96
C SER A 124 7.18 7.66 -0.41
N VAL A 125 8.36 7.12 -0.10
CA VAL A 125 8.56 5.78 0.46
C VAL A 125 9.00 5.88 1.92
N ILE A 126 8.47 4.98 2.76
CA ILE A 126 8.91 4.73 4.13
C ILE A 126 9.27 3.26 4.29
N CYS A 127 10.42 2.97 4.90
CA CYS A 127 10.85 1.59 5.13
C CYS A 127 10.75 1.20 6.60
N ALA A 128 10.47 -0.07 6.85
CA ALA A 128 10.48 -0.65 8.18
C ALA A 128 11.13 -2.04 8.20
N GLY A 129 11.79 -2.37 9.32
CA GLY A 129 12.51 -3.61 9.49
C GLY A 129 14.01 -3.50 9.23
N HIS A 130 14.70 -4.61 9.48
CA HIS A 130 16.17 -4.69 9.42
C HIS A 130 16.69 -5.92 8.67
N GLY A 131 15.85 -6.62 7.93
CA GLY A 131 16.23 -7.89 7.32
C GLY A 131 16.41 -9.02 8.35
N ASN A 132 15.67 -8.97 9.46
CA ASN A 132 15.76 -9.91 10.57
C ASN A 132 14.62 -10.96 10.58
N GLY A 133 14.00 -11.20 9.42
CA GLY A 133 12.92 -12.17 9.24
C GLY A 133 11.53 -11.68 9.63
N LYS A 134 11.35 -10.38 9.89
CA LYS A 134 10.06 -9.77 10.22
C LYS A 134 9.68 -8.72 9.19
N ASP A 135 8.56 -8.91 8.51
CA ASP A 135 7.99 -7.96 7.56
C ASP A 135 6.55 -8.33 7.18
N SER A 136 5.86 -7.47 6.43
CA SER A 136 4.72 -7.87 5.59
C SER A 136 5.19 -8.78 4.46
N CYS A 137 4.28 -9.57 3.88
CA CYS A 137 4.65 -10.47 2.79
C CYS A 137 3.63 -10.49 1.64
N SER A 138 3.93 -11.27 0.59
CA SER A 138 3.03 -11.50 -0.53
C SER A 138 1.61 -11.80 -0.04
N GLY A 139 0.63 -11.04 -0.55
CA GLY A 139 -0.76 -11.10 -0.09
C GLY A 139 -1.16 -10.03 0.92
N ASP A 140 -0.21 -9.30 1.51
CA ASP A 140 -0.47 -8.14 2.39
C ASP A 140 -0.46 -6.79 1.63
N SER A 141 -0.28 -6.79 0.30
CA SER A 141 -0.22 -5.57 -0.52
C SER A 141 -1.42 -4.66 -0.30
N GLY A 142 -1.17 -3.36 -0.10
CA GLY A 142 -2.18 -2.38 0.28
C GLY A 142 -2.56 -2.37 1.77
N GLY A 143 -2.01 -3.30 2.58
CA GLY A 143 -2.20 -3.37 4.02
C GLY A 143 -1.55 -2.19 4.77
N PRO A 144 -1.95 -1.92 6.02
CA PRO A 144 -1.48 -0.75 6.75
C PRO A 144 -0.18 -1.02 7.52
N LEU A 145 0.70 -0.01 7.57
CA LEU A 145 1.75 0.13 8.58
C LEU A 145 1.27 1.13 9.64
N LEU A 146 1.16 0.68 10.89
CA LEU A 146 0.56 1.46 11.99
C LEU A 146 1.56 1.86 13.06
N VAL A 147 1.53 3.13 13.48
CA VAL A 147 2.15 3.58 14.73
C VAL A 147 1.04 4.05 15.67
N ARG A 148 0.81 3.34 16.77
CA ARG A 148 -0.22 3.71 17.78
C ARG A 148 -1.61 4.04 17.16
N ASN A 149 -2.11 3.17 16.28
CA ASN A 149 -3.36 3.35 15.51
C ASN A 149 -3.38 4.50 14.50
N VAL A 150 -2.20 5.02 14.12
CA VAL A 150 -2.02 5.96 13.02
C VAL A 150 -1.44 5.22 11.82
N VAL A 151 -2.10 5.30 10.67
CA VAL A 151 -1.62 4.75 9.40
C VAL A 151 -0.50 5.66 8.90
N VAL A 152 0.73 5.16 8.96
CA VAL A 152 1.95 5.87 8.56
C VAL A 152 2.49 5.39 7.22
N GLY A 153 2.10 4.19 6.80
CA GLY A 153 2.47 3.61 5.52
C GLY A 153 1.43 2.63 4.98
N VAL A 154 1.54 2.31 3.69
CA VAL A 154 0.76 1.31 2.98
C VAL A 154 1.73 0.30 2.36
N VAL A 155 1.55 -1.00 2.60
CA VAL A 155 2.42 -2.06 2.06
C VAL A 155 2.46 -1.95 0.54
N SER A 156 3.66 -1.78 -0.03
CA SER A 156 3.86 -1.53 -1.46
C SER A 156 4.78 -2.58 -2.08
N SER A 157 6.04 -2.63 -1.66
CA SER A 157 7.06 -3.48 -2.28
C SER A 157 8.07 -4.02 -1.27
N GLY A 158 8.81 -5.03 -1.72
CA GLY A 158 9.76 -5.76 -0.90
C GLY A 158 10.44 -6.85 -1.73
N PRO A 159 11.47 -7.51 -1.20
CA PRO A 159 12.07 -8.66 -1.83
C PRO A 159 11.08 -9.84 -1.92
N ASP A 160 11.30 -10.76 -2.86
CA ASP A 160 10.50 -11.99 -3.01
C ASP A 160 10.48 -12.84 -1.73
N VAL A 161 11.60 -12.85 -1.00
CA VAL A 161 11.70 -13.50 0.32
C VAL A 161 11.51 -12.44 1.39
N CYS A 162 10.33 -12.41 2.01
CA CYS A 162 9.95 -11.38 2.96
C CYS A 162 10.85 -11.39 4.20
N GLY A 163 11.22 -10.20 4.67
CA GLY A 163 12.03 -10.03 5.88
C GLY A 163 13.53 -10.28 5.72
N VAL A 164 14.06 -10.54 4.50
CA VAL A 164 15.52 -10.52 4.25
C VAL A 164 16.07 -9.11 4.07
N LEU A 165 15.23 -8.19 3.60
CA LEU A 165 15.46 -6.74 3.55
C LEU A 165 14.32 -6.03 4.30
N PRO A 166 14.44 -4.72 4.59
CA PRO A 166 13.32 -3.93 5.11
C PRO A 166 12.20 -3.87 4.07
N GLY A 167 10.94 -3.95 4.50
CA GLY A 167 9.80 -3.70 3.64
C GLY A 167 9.69 -2.24 3.26
N ALA A 168 9.24 -1.96 2.04
CA ALA A 168 8.97 -0.63 1.52
C ALA A 168 7.46 -0.37 1.46
N TYR A 169 7.07 0.76 2.06
CA TYR A 169 5.69 1.17 2.21
C TYR A 169 5.52 2.56 1.59
N ALA A 170 4.38 2.83 0.98
CA ALA A 170 4.06 4.18 0.53
C ALA A 170 3.81 5.08 1.74
N ARG A 171 4.48 6.24 1.80
CA ARG A 171 4.48 7.15 2.95
C ARG A 171 3.21 7.99 2.99
N VAL A 172 2.33 7.68 3.94
CA VAL A 172 1.03 8.38 4.09
C VAL A 172 1.19 9.88 4.34
N SER A 173 2.19 10.30 5.14
CA SER A 173 2.42 11.73 5.41
C SER A 173 2.74 12.54 4.14
N ASN A 174 3.34 11.91 3.13
CA ASN A 174 3.62 12.53 1.83
C ASN A 174 2.34 12.60 0.96
N ALA A 175 1.46 11.61 1.06
CA ALA A 175 0.21 11.53 0.31
C ALA A 175 -0.96 12.37 0.87
N ILE A 176 -0.81 13.03 2.03
CA ILE A 176 -1.92 13.78 2.67
C ILE A 176 -2.54 14.84 1.77
N GLY A 177 -1.75 15.51 0.93
CA GLY A 177 -2.27 16.50 -0.02
C GLY A 177 -3.26 15.88 -1.00
N PHE A 178 -2.89 14.75 -1.62
CA PHE A 178 -3.76 13.97 -2.50
C PHE A 178 -5.01 13.46 -1.77
N LEU A 179 -4.84 12.85 -0.59
CA LEU A 179 -5.97 12.30 0.17
C LEU A 179 -6.96 13.41 0.57
N SER A 180 -6.45 14.59 0.94
CA SER A 180 -7.28 15.74 1.31
C SER A 180 -8.00 16.33 0.10
N ASP A 181 -7.38 16.37 -1.08
CA ASP A 181 -8.03 16.83 -2.32
C ASP A 181 -9.30 16.02 -2.60
N ILE A 182 -9.18 14.70 -2.61
CA ILE A 182 -10.30 13.79 -2.87
C ILE A 182 -11.38 13.89 -1.78
N GLN A 183 -10.99 13.97 -0.50
CA GLN A 183 -11.94 14.15 0.60
C GLN A 183 -12.74 15.46 0.50
N ASN A 184 -12.18 16.48 -0.15
CA ASN A 184 -12.84 17.77 -0.38
C ASN A 184 -13.60 17.84 -1.72
N GLY A 185 -13.78 16.70 -2.40
CA GLY A 185 -14.54 16.60 -3.65
C GLY A 185 -13.70 16.81 -4.91
N GLY A 186 -12.37 16.80 -4.81
CA GLY A 186 -11.48 16.71 -5.96
C GLY A 186 -11.60 15.37 -6.68
N SER A 187 -11.13 15.32 -7.92
CA SER A 187 -11.17 14.12 -8.78
C SER A 187 -9.79 13.77 -9.35
N THR A 188 -8.73 14.24 -8.70
CA THR A 188 -7.35 13.98 -9.16
C THR A 188 -7.06 12.48 -9.19
N GLY A 189 -6.61 11.97 -10.34
CA GLY A 189 -6.26 10.56 -10.49
C GLY A 189 -7.45 9.60 -10.44
N ASP A 190 -8.64 10.05 -10.84
CA ASP A 190 -9.83 9.21 -10.99
C ASP A 190 -9.56 8.03 -11.94
N ILE A 191 -9.78 6.82 -11.42
CA ILE A 191 -9.66 5.54 -12.11
C ILE A 191 -10.93 4.69 -11.88
N THR A 192 -12.06 5.34 -11.64
CA THR A 192 -13.33 4.67 -11.27
C THR A 192 -13.79 3.66 -12.31
N GLU A 193 -13.51 3.89 -13.58
CA GLU A 193 -13.83 2.93 -14.65
C GLU A 193 -13.19 1.54 -14.43
N LEU A 194 -12.00 1.50 -13.82
CA LEU A 194 -11.28 0.25 -13.52
C LEU A 194 -11.98 -0.60 -12.47
N LEU A 195 -12.88 -0.03 -11.65
CA LEU A 195 -13.64 -0.80 -10.66
C LEU A 195 -14.62 -1.78 -11.29
N THR A 196 -15.03 -1.56 -12.54
CA THR A 196 -16.03 -2.40 -13.23
C THR A 196 -15.47 -3.15 -14.45
N ALA A 197 -14.24 -2.79 -14.83
CA ALA A 197 -13.48 -3.35 -15.93
C ALA A 197 -13.20 -4.85 -15.74
N GLY A 198 -13.14 -5.60 -16.83
CA GLY A 198 -12.64 -6.97 -16.80
C GLY A 198 -11.15 -6.99 -16.44
N ARG A 199 -10.65 -8.09 -15.88
CA ARG A 199 -9.22 -8.24 -15.55
C ARG A 199 -8.32 -7.94 -16.75
N THR A 200 -8.70 -8.37 -17.95
CA THR A 200 -7.96 -8.08 -19.18
C THR A 200 -7.96 -6.59 -19.50
N ASP A 201 -9.10 -5.92 -19.38
CA ASP A 201 -9.23 -4.49 -19.65
C ASP A 201 -8.36 -3.66 -18.69
N VAL A 202 -8.28 -4.04 -17.41
CA VAL A 202 -7.38 -3.40 -16.43
C VAL A 202 -5.93 -3.60 -16.83
N ILE A 203 -5.54 -4.81 -17.23
CA ILE A 203 -4.17 -5.11 -17.65
C ILE A 203 -3.81 -4.29 -18.91
N ASP A 204 -4.71 -4.23 -19.88
CA ASP A 204 -4.50 -3.49 -21.13
C ASP A 204 -4.37 -1.97 -20.86
N ALA A 205 -5.20 -1.42 -19.96
CA ALA A 205 -5.10 -0.03 -19.54
C ALA A 205 -3.74 0.27 -18.88
N VAL A 206 -3.28 -0.60 -17.98
CA VAL A 206 -1.97 -0.46 -17.33
C VAL A 206 -0.83 -0.52 -18.35
N TYR A 207 -0.88 -1.46 -19.29
CA TYR A 207 0.15 -1.56 -20.34
C TYR A 207 0.17 -0.33 -21.26
N ALA A 208 -1.00 0.21 -21.62
CA ALA A 208 -1.09 1.44 -22.42
C ALA A 208 -0.43 2.63 -21.69
N GLU A 209 -0.71 2.80 -20.39
CA GLU A 209 -0.07 3.86 -19.58
C GLU A 209 1.45 3.73 -19.53
N MET A 210 1.97 2.51 -19.45
CA MET A 210 3.42 2.26 -19.43
C MET A 210 4.07 2.58 -20.78
N GLN A 211 3.42 2.25 -21.90
CA GLN A 211 3.90 2.56 -23.25
C GLN A 211 3.93 4.06 -23.50
N ASP A 212 2.86 4.78 -23.14
CA ASP A 212 2.80 6.24 -23.31
C ASP A 212 3.92 6.95 -22.55
N ARG A 213 4.24 6.48 -21.34
CA ARG A 213 5.36 7.03 -20.54
C ARG A 213 6.72 6.71 -21.16
N ALA A 214 6.93 5.50 -21.66
CA ALA A 214 8.18 5.14 -22.33
C ALA A 214 8.44 6.05 -23.55
N ASN A 215 7.39 6.41 -24.29
CA ASN A 215 7.49 7.34 -25.42
C ASN A 215 7.83 8.76 -24.97
N GLN A 216 7.23 9.26 -23.88
CA GLN A 216 7.51 10.60 -23.34
C GLN A 216 8.93 10.77 -22.77
N GLN A 217 9.60 9.67 -22.37
CA GLN A 217 11.00 9.71 -21.90
C GLN A 217 12.01 9.68 -23.06
N SER A 218 11.56 9.45 -24.29
CA SER A 218 12.40 9.35 -25.49
C SER A 218 12.44 10.63 -26.35
N GLU A 219 11.67 11.66 -25.97
CA GLU A 219 11.63 13.01 -26.56
C GLU A 219 12.41 14.03 -25.71
#